data_AF-L5KT34-F1
#
_entry.id   AF-L5KT34-F1
#
_cell.length_a   1.000
_cell.length_b   1.000
_cell.length_c   1.000
_cell.angle_alpha   90.00
_cell.angle_beta   90.00
_cell.angle_gamma   90.00
#
_symmetry.space_group_name_H-M   'P 1'
#
loop_
_entity.id
_entity.type
_entity.pdbx_description
1 polymer ?
#
loop_
_entity_poly.entity_id
_entity_poly.type
_entity_poly.pdbx_seq_one_letter_code
_entity_poly.pdbx_strand_id
1 'polypeptide(L)'
;MCEGIGAWNISNIPETMGTQNININDNNNSGGSGQQSVSVNNEHNVANVDNNNGWESWHTLWNYNTGFAATRLFHKKACIVHKMNKDAMPSLQALDALVKEKKLQGNGPGGPPPKSLMYSINPGQVNDLDKFGDSIVGMCKGIPTYMAEEIQGASLIFYSEKCFDANILWILNISFCGETVEA
;
A
#
# COMPACT_ATOMS: atom_id res chain seq x y z
N MET A 1 -33.96 -8.12 -3.16
CA MET A 1 -33.58 -7.18 -2.08
C MET A 1 -32.14 -7.49 -1.73
N CYS A 2 -31.19 -6.71 -2.26
CA CYS A 2 -29.80 -6.79 -1.82
C CYS A 2 -29.62 -5.69 -0.80
N GLU A 3 -29.41 -6.07 0.46
CA GLU A 3 -29.08 -5.13 1.53
C GLU A 3 -27.70 -4.55 1.26
N GLY A 4 -27.64 -3.23 1.15
CA GLY A 4 -26.43 -2.47 0.94
C GLY A 4 -25.53 -2.58 2.15
N ILE A 5 -24.43 -3.32 2.00
CA ILE A 5 -23.25 -3.17 2.84
C ILE A 5 -22.79 -1.71 2.72
N GLY A 6 -23.02 -0.94 3.79
CA GLY A 6 -22.60 0.45 3.88
C GLY A 6 -21.10 0.55 3.59
N ALA A 7 -20.75 1.42 2.66
CA ALA A 7 -19.39 1.86 2.47
C ALA A 7 -18.86 2.35 3.83
N TRP A 8 -17.78 1.74 4.32
CA TRP A 8 -17.05 2.28 5.46
C TRP A 8 -16.45 3.61 5.03
N ASN A 9 -17.19 4.69 5.25
CA ASN A 9 -16.70 6.06 5.10
C ASN A 9 -15.61 6.26 6.15
N ILE A 10 -14.36 6.34 5.70
CA ILE A 10 -13.16 6.56 6.53
C ILE A 10 -13.16 7.99 7.14
N SER A 11 -14.19 8.80 6.86
CA SER A 11 -14.40 10.11 7.49
C SER A 11 -14.63 10.07 9.00
N ASN A 12 -14.80 8.89 9.61
CA ASN A 12 -15.18 8.75 11.02
C ASN A 12 -14.13 8.04 11.91
N ILE A 13 -12.83 8.12 11.57
CA ILE A 13 -11.79 7.86 12.57
C ILE A 13 -11.62 9.16 13.37
N PRO A 14 -11.81 9.15 14.71
CA PRO A 14 -11.63 10.35 15.51
C PRO A 14 -10.22 10.90 15.32
N GLU A 15 -10.11 12.18 14.97
CA GLU A 15 -8.85 12.93 14.90
C GLU A 15 -8.20 12.95 16.29
N THR A 16 -7.42 11.92 16.60
CA THR A 16 -6.43 12.02 17.67
C THR A 16 -5.27 12.83 17.13
N MET A 17 -4.82 13.81 17.91
CA MET A 17 -3.80 14.79 17.52
C MET A 17 -2.56 14.08 16.94
N GLY A 18 -2.33 14.20 15.63
CA GLY A 18 -1.12 13.66 14.98
C GLY A 18 -1.33 12.98 13.62
N THR A 19 -2.57 12.69 13.23
CA THR A 19 -2.88 12.07 11.92
C THR A 19 -3.25 13.13 10.88
N GLN A 20 -2.58 13.16 9.73
CA GLN A 20 -2.93 14.03 8.60
C GLN A 20 -3.50 13.18 7.46
N ASN A 21 -4.70 13.51 6.97
CA ASN A 21 -5.40 12.75 5.93
C ASN A 21 -5.63 13.61 4.69
N ILE A 22 -5.38 13.04 3.51
CA ILE A 22 -5.80 13.66 2.24
C ILE A 22 -6.46 12.63 1.34
N ASN A 23 -7.43 13.09 0.56
CA ASN A 23 -8.12 12.31 -0.45
C ASN A 23 -7.71 12.80 -1.83
N ILE A 24 -7.37 11.88 -2.73
CA ILE A 24 -6.77 12.13 -4.03
C ILE A 24 -7.63 11.41 -5.06
N ASN A 25 -8.16 12.19 -6.01
CA ASN A 25 -8.94 11.66 -7.11
C ASN A 25 -8.09 11.77 -8.38
N ASP A 26 -7.67 10.63 -8.91
CA ASP A 26 -6.85 10.58 -10.11
C ASP A 26 -7.79 10.53 -11.34
N ASN A 27 -8.00 11.68 -11.98
CA ASN A 27 -8.88 11.78 -13.17
C ASN A 27 -8.19 11.33 -14.46
N ASN A 28 -6.99 10.74 -14.38
CA ASN A 28 -6.23 10.36 -15.57
C ASN A 28 -6.73 9.04 -16.15
N ASN A 29 -7.14 9.11 -17.41
CA ASN A 29 -7.68 8.04 -18.23
C ASN A 29 -6.56 7.07 -18.66
N SER A 30 -5.84 6.50 -17.69
CA SER A 30 -4.78 5.51 -17.86
C SER A 30 -4.94 4.47 -16.76
N GLY A 31 -5.95 3.63 -16.92
CA GLY A 31 -6.06 2.32 -16.28
C GLY A 31 -5.77 2.24 -14.78
N GLY A 32 -6.72 2.65 -13.93
CA GLY A 32 -7.01 1.92 -12.70
C GLY A 32 -6.46 2.42 -11.37
N SER A 33 -6.03 3.67 -11.20
CA SER A 33 -5.92 4.25 -9.86
C SER A 33 -7.32 4.71 -9.41
N GLY A 34 -7.90 4.00 -8.44
CA GLY A 34 -9.14 4.43 -7.81
C GLY A 34 -8.91 5.70 -6.99
N GLN A 35 -9.93 6.15 -6.26
CA GLN A 35 -9.74 7.24 -5.31
C GLN A 35 -8.79 6.76 -4.21
N GLN A 36 -7.64 7.43 -4.07
CA GLN A 36 -6.64 7.09 -3.06
C GLN A 36 -6.70 8.05 -1.88
N SER A 37 -6.56 7.56 -0.66
CA SER A 37 -6.36 8.41 0.52
C SER A 37 -5.08 8.06 1.23
N VAL A 38 -4.34 9.09 1.63
CA VAL A 38 -3.05 8.96 2.32
C VAL A 38 -3.18 9.52 3.71
N SER A 39 -2.71 8.75 4.69
CA SER A 39 -2.59 9.22 6.06
C SER A 39 -1.19 9.04 6.61
N VAL A 40 -0.73 10.02 7.37
CA VAL A 40 0.55 9.96 8.09
C VAL A 40 0.30 10.17 9.57
N ASN A 41 0.76 9.23 10.39
CA ASN A 41 0.76 9.34 11.84
C ASN A 41 2.22 9.36 12.33
N ASN A 42 2.66 10.56 12.70
CA ASN A 42 4.02 10.80 13.18
C ASN A 42 4.26 10.30 14.61
N GLU A 43 3.21 10.14 15.42
CA GLU A 43 3.32 9.63 16.79
C GLU A 43 3.67 8.12 16.80
N HIS A 44 3.04 7.36 15.91
CA HIS A 44 3.25 5.92 15.78
C HIS A 44 4.26 5.55 14.70
N ASN A 45 4.83 6.52 14.00
CA ASN A 45 5.73 6.33 12.85
C ASN A 45 5.14 5.38 11.78
N VAL A 46 3.88 5.62 11.40
CA VAL A 46 3.18 4.83 10.38
C VAL A 46 2.59 5.72 9.30
N ALA A 47 2.53 5.19 8.08
CA ALA A 47 1.77 5.78 6.99
C ALA A 47 0.80 4.75 6.40
N ASN A 48 -0.36 5.20 5.96
CA ASN A 48 -1.34 4.35 5.30
C ASN A 48 -1.73 4.94 3.95
N VAL A 49 -1.96 4.07 2.97
CA VAL A 49 -2.59 4.42 1.69
C VAL A 49 -3.73 3.46 1.41
N ASP A 50 -4.93 4.00 1.29
CA ASP A 50 -6.11 3.28 0.82
C ASP A 50 -6.30 3.56 -0.66
N ASN A 51 -6.57 2.53 -1.45
CA ASN A 51 -7.00 2.66 -2.83
C ASN A 51 -8.40 2.06 -2.97
N ASN A 52 -9.37 2.91 -3.24
CA ASN A 52 -10.75 2.51 -3.49
C ASN A 52 -10.99 2.42 -5.00
N ASN A 53 -10.72 1.24 -5.56
CA ASN A 53 -10.87 0.94 -6.98
C ASN A 53 -11.84 -0.23 -7.23
N GLY A 54 -12.98 -0.22 -6.53
CA GLY A 54 -13.98 -1.27 -6.65
C GLY A 54 -13.43 -2.65 -6.26
N TRP A 55 -13.42 -3.60 -7.20
CA TRP A 55 -12.96 -4.97 -6.95
C TRP A 55 -11.45 -5.05 -6.67
N GLU A 56 -10.64 -4.19 -7.29
CA GLU A 56 -9.19 -4.17 -7.09
C GLU A 56 -8.77 -3.18 -5.98
N SER A 57 -9.65 -2.96 -5.00
CA SER A 57 -9.32 -2.14 -3.83
C SER A 57 -8.24 -2.81 -2.99
N TRP A 58 -7.39 -1.99 -2.39
CA TRP A 58 -6.35 -2.44 -1.47
C TRP A 58 -6.03 -1.36 -0.44
N HIS A 59 -5.42 -1.77 0.66
CA HIS A 59 -4.93 -0.88 1.71
C HIS A 59 -3.49 -1.26 2.06
N THR A 60 -2.58 -0.30 2.07
CA THR A 60 -1.18 -0.51 2.46
C THR A 60 -0.85 0.27 3.72
N LEU A 61 -0.06 -0.33 4.60
CA LEU A 61 0.45 0.24 5.84
C LEU A 61 1.96 0.11 5.86
N TRP A 62 2.66 1.22 6.06
CA TRP A 62 4.11 1.28 6.19
C TRP A 62 4.47 1.56 7.64
N ASN A 63 5.14 0.61 8.30
CA ASN A 63 5.60 0.75 9.68
C ASN A 63 7.09 1.09 9.69
N TYR A 64 7.41 2.36 9.91
CA TYR A 64 8.78 2.85 9.89
C TYR A 64 9.58 2.44 11.14
N ASN A 65 8.93 2.02 12.24
CA ASN A 65 9.63 1.50 13.41
C ASN A 65 10.25 0.13 13.13
N THR A 66 9.51 -0.76 12.46
CA THR A 66 9.97 -2.12 12.14
C THR A 66 10.64 -2.22 10.78
N GLY A 67 10.39 -1.26 9.88
CA GLY A 67 10.90 -1.26 8.51
C GLY A 67 10.17 -2.25 7.60
N PHE A 68 8.96 -2.65 7.97
CA PHE A 68 8.08 -3.50 7.18
C PHE A 68 6.89 -2.71 6.66
N ALA A 69 6.45 -3.08 5.46
CA ALA A 69 5.20 -2.65 4.87
C ALA A 69 4.30 -3.86 4.69
N ALA A 70 2.99 -3.63 4.73
CA ALA A 70 2.01 -4.65 4.47
C ALA A 70 0.91 -4.09 3.56
N THR A 71 0.43 -4.90 2.63
CA THR A 71 -0.66 -4.55 1.71
C THR A 71 -1.75 -5.60 1.79
N ARG A 72 -2.93 -5.18 2.23
CA ARG A 72 -4.14 -5.99 2.24
C ARG A 72 -4.84 -5.88 0.88
N LEU A 73 -4.95 -7.00 0.19
CA LEU A 73 -5.67 -7.13 -1.08
C LEU A 73 -7.09 -7.63 -0.80
N PHE A 74 -8.10 -6.76 -0.91
CA PHE A 74 -9.44 -7.08 -0.43
C PHE A 74 -10.10 -8.22 -1.19
N HIS A 75 -10.05 -8.19 -2.53
CA HIS A 75 -10.63 -9.24 -3.37
C HIS A 75 -9.90 -10.58 -3.23
N LYS A 76 -8.57 -10.55 -3.08
CA LYS A 76 -7.75 -11.76 -2.87
C LYS A 76 -7.84 -12.31 -1.45
N LYS A 77 -8.40 -11.55 -0.51
CA LYS A 77 -8.47 -11.89 0.93
C LYS A 77 -7.09 -12.28 1.50
N ALA A 78 -6.05 -11.59 1.05
CA ALA A 78 -4.67 -11.83 1.43
C ALA A 78 -4.02 -10.56 2.00
N CYS A 79 -3.08 -10.73 2.93
CA CYS A 79 -2.17 -9.69 3.38
C CYS A 79 -0.76 -10.01 2.86
N ILE A 80 -0.11 -9.10 2.16
CA ILE A 80 1.25 -9.28 1.68
C ILE A 80 2.18 -8.40 2.50
N VAL A 81 3.14 -8.99 3.21
CA VAL A 81 4.12 -8.27 4.03
C VAL A 81 5.46 -8.31 3.33
N HIS A 82 6.20 -7.20 3.35
CA HIS A 82 7.55 -7.13 2.78
C HIS A 82 8.41 -6.12 3.52
N LYS A 83 9.74 -6.27 3.37
CA LYS A 83 10.69 -5.29 3.90
C LYS A 83 10.64 -4.03 3.04
N MET A 84 10.68 -2.87 3.68
CA MET A 84 10.70 -1.58 3.00
C MET A 84 12.06 -1.32 2.35
N ASN A 85 12.04 -0.92 1.08
CA ASN A 85 13.22 -0.43 0.40
C ASN A 85 13.43 1.06 0.74
N LYS A 86 14.41 1.36 1.59
CA LYS A 86 14.69 2.73 2.06
C LYS A 86 15.20 3.66 0.96
N ASP A 87 15.76 3.11 -0.12
CA ASP A 87 16.27 3.89 -1.24
C ASP A 87 15.15 4.27 -2.21
N ALA A 88 14.07 3.48 -2.25
CA ALA A 88 12.93 3.71 -3.14
C ALA A 88 11.74 4.37 -2.46
N MET A 89 11.38 3.91 -1.26
CA MET A 89 10.23 4.41 -0.49
C MET A 89 10.55 5.75 0.18
N PRO A 90 9.62 6.72 0.20
CA PRO A 90 9.85 7.99 0.86
C PRO A 90 9.94 7.82 2.38
N SER A 91 10.72 8.68 3.04
CA SER A 91 10.70 8.79 4.49
C SER A 91 9.34 9.27 4.98
N LEU A 92 8.99 8.95 6.22
CA LEU A 92 7.74 9.42 6.84
C LEU A 92 7.62 10.94 6.79
N GLN A 93 8.72 11.66 7.06
CA GLN A 93 8.78 13.11 7.00
C GLN A 93 8.54 13.65 5.58
N ALA A 94 9.10 13.00 4.56
CA ALA A 94 8.86 13.38 3.18
C ALA A 94 7.39 13.18 2.80
N LEU A 95 6.78 12.07 3.24
CA LEU A 95 5.36 11.82 3.01
C LEU A 95 4.47 12.81 3.76
N ASP A 96 4.78 13.13 5.02
CA ASP A 96 4.09 14.14 5.82
C ASP A 96 4.11 15.52 5.15
N ALA A 97 5.26 15.94 4.64
CA ALA A 97 5.41 17.18 3.90
C ALA A 97 4.55 17.17 2.61
N LEU A 98 4.59 16.08 1.85
CA LEU A 98 3.79 15.92 0.63
C LEU A 98 2.28 15.99 0.92
N VAL A 99 1.84 15.39 2.03
CA VAL A 99 0.45 15.43 2.49
C VAL A 99 0.05 16.85 2.88
N LYS A 100 0.84 17.52 3.72
CA LYS A 100 0.57 18.89 4.21
C LYS A 100 0.55 19.94 3.10
N GLU A 101 1.46 19.81 2.15
CA GLU A 101 1.56 20.71 1.00
C GLU A 101 0.54 20.38 -0.10
N LYS A 102 -0.29 19.34 0.10
CA LYS A 102 -1.25 18.81 -0.89
C LYS A 102 -0.61 18.48 -2.26
N LYS A 103 0.71 18.24 -2.28
CA LYS A 103 1.47 17.92 -3.49
C LYS A 103 1.17 16.54 -4.08
N LEU A 104 0.40 15.73 -3.34
CA LEU A 104 -0.11 14.46 -3.81
C LEU A 104 -1.41 14.61 -4.62
N GLN A 105 -2.04 15.79 -4.65
CA GLN A 105 -3.24 16.08 -5.47
C GLN A 105 -2.84 16.65 -6.83
N GLY A 106 -3.43 16.14 -7.92
CA GLY A 106 -3.22 16.59 -9.29
C GLY A 106 -2.21 15.74 -10.08
N ASN A 107 -1.96 16.12 -11.34
CA ASN A 107 -0.85 15.53 -12.11
C ASN A 107 0.42 15.78 -11.29
N GLY A 108 1.14 14.70 -10.94
CA GLY A 108 2.38 14.79 -10.20
C GLY A 108 3.28 15.89 -10.77
N PRO A 109 4.17 16.52 -9.98
CA PRO A 109 5.14 17.46 -10.51
C PRO A 109 5.80 16.80 -11.71
N GLY A 110 6.03 17.55 -12.80
CA GLY A 110 6.69 17.06 -14.03
C GLY A 110 8.16 16.64 -13.83
N GLY A 111 8.42 15.97 -12.72
CA GLY A 111 9.67 15.39 -12.29
C GLY A 111 9.81 13.95 -12.76
N PRO A 112 10.78 13.22 -12.19
CA PRO A 112 11.11 11.89 -12.64
C PRO A 112 9.94 10.92 -12.46
N PRO A 113 9.85 9.88 -13.32
CA PRO A 113 8.82 8.85 -13.18
C PRO A 113 8.89 8.19 -11.79
N PRO A 114 7.76 7.68 -11.28
CA PRO A 114 7.72 6.93 -10.03
C PRO A 114 8.77 5.81 -10.04
N LYS A 115 9.35 5.55 -8.88
CA LYS A 115 10.17 4.35 -8.71
C LYS A 115 9.27 3.12 -8.78
N SER A 116 9.76 2.04 -9.38
CA SER A 116 9.04 0.77 -9.44
C SER A 116 9.76 -0.26 -8.59
N LEU A 117 9.01 -0.96 -7.74
CA LEU A 117 9.46 -2.09 -6.96
C LEU A 117 8.64 -3.31 -7.34
N MET A 118 9.30 -4.46 -7.47
CA MET A 118 8.64 -5.72 -7.77
C MET A 118 9.01 -6.73 -6.70
N TYR A 119 8.01 -7.46 -6.21
CA TYR A 119 8.14 -8.42 -5.13
C TYR A 119 7.60 -9.78 -5.56
N SER A 120 8.33 -10.85 -5.25
CA SER A 120 7.86 -12.23 -5.40
C SER A 120 7.22 -12.68 -4.09
N ILE A 121 5.99 -13.17 -4.14
CA ILE A 121 5.25 -13.67 -2.98
C ILE A 121 5.69 -15.10 -2.70
N ASN A 122 6.21 -15.33 -1.48
CA ASN A 122 6.53 -16.67 -1.02
C ASN A 122 5.23 -17.49 -0.86
N PRO A 123 5.21 -18.76 -1.29
CA PRO A 123 3.99 -19.58 -1.25
C PRO A 123 3.55 -19.95 0.19
N GLY A 124 4.45 -19.86 1.16
CA GLY A 124 4.18 -20.15 2.56
C GLY A 124 3.56 -18.97 3.32
N GLN A 125 2.52 -19.26 4.10
CA GLN A 125 1.95 -18.26 5.01
C GLN A 125 2.91 -17.93 6.15
N VAL A 126 2.84 -16.69 6.61
CA VAL A 126 3.55 -16.22 7.79
C VAL A 126 2.79 -16.66 9.05
N ASN A 127 3.44 -17.47 9.87
CA ASN A 127 2.85 -18.00 11.11
C ASN A 127 2.93 -17.02 12.29
N ASP A 128 3.90 -16.09 12.27
CA ASP A 128 4.14 -15.12 13.34
C ASP A 128 4.19 -13.70 12.76
N LEU A 129 3.16 -12.92 13.08
CA LEU A 129 3.00 -11.53 12.66
C LEU A 129 3.65 -10.54 13.62
N ASP A 130 3.96 -10.95 14.85
CA ASP A 130 4.36 -10.03 15.93
C ASP A 130 5.66 -9.30 15.57
N LYS A 131 6.54 -9.98 14.81
CA LYS A 131 7.78 -9.41 14.28
C LYS A 131 7.60 -8.21 13.33
N PHE A 132 6.39 -7.97 12.82
CA PHE A 132 6.11 -6.85 11.91
C PHE A 132 5.57 -5.60 12.61
N GLY A 133 5.21 -5.71 13.89
CA GLY A 133 4.72 -4.63 14.73
C GLY A 133 3.18 -4.52 14.78
N ASP A 134 2.69 -3.96 15.87
CA ASP A 134 1.27 -3.97 16.27
C ASP A 134 0.30 -3.43 15.21
N SER A 135 0.73 -2.42 14.43
CA SER A 135 -0.07 -1.84 13.36
C SER A 135 -0.32 -2.83 12.21
N ILE A 136 0.71 -3.58 11.79
CA ILE A 136 0.58 -4.63 10.77
C ILE A 136 -0.19 -5.82 11.33
N VAL A 137 0.08 -6.21 12.59
CA VAL A 137 -0.68 -7.26 13.27
C VAL A 137 -2.17 -6.91 13.27
N GLY A 138 -2.54 -5.69 13.66
CA GLY A 138 -3.93 -5.23 13.66
C GLY A 138 -4.58 -5.29 12.27
N MET A 139 -3.85 -4.87 11.23
CA MET A 139 -4.35 -4.84 9.85
C MET A 139 -4.54 -6.23 9.22
N CYS A 140 -3.59 -7.15 9.47
CA CYS A 140 -3.55 -8.48 8.85
C CYS A 140 -4.17 -9.59 9.72
N LYS A 141 -4.63 -9.29 10.94
CA LYS A 141 -5.19 -10.30 11.86
C LYS A 141 -6.36 -11.06 11.24
N GLY A 142 -6.29 -12.39 11.27
CA GLY A 142 -7.32 -13.27 10.72
C GLY A 142 -7.35 -13.35 9.19
N ILE A 143 -6.32 -12.80 8.52
CA ILE A 143 -6.16 -12.83 7.07
C ILE A 143 -4.93 -13.68 6.72
N PRO A 144 -5.03 -14.61 5.76
CA PRO A 144 -3.87 -15.28 5.18
C PRO A 144 -2.79 -14.26 4.82
N THR A 145 -1.65 -14.34 5.50
CA THR A 145 -0.56 -13.38 5.35
C THR A 145 0.65 -14.06 4.73
N TYR A 146 1.24 -13.44 3.72
CA TYR A 146 2.36 -13.99 2.96
C TYR A 146 3.52 -13.00 2.97
N MET A 147 4.74 -13.52 3.08
CA MET A 147 5.94 -12.70 2.94
C MET A 147 6.26 -12.54 1.46
N ALA A 148 6.68 -11.36 1.05
CA ALA A 148 7.20 -11.13 -0.29
C ALA A 148 8.62 -10.54 -0.24
N GLU A 149 9.45 -10.98 -1.19
CA GLU A 149 10.85 -10.61 -1.30
C GLU A 149 11.08 -9.76 -2.54
N GLU A 150 11.85 -8.68 -2.39
CA GLU A 150 12.12 -7.76 -3.49
C GLU A 150 12.97 -8.44 -4.56
N ILE A 151 12.52 -8.38 -5.80
CA ILE A 151 13.26 -8.88 -6.94
C ILE A 151 14.21 -7.78 -7.40
N GLN A 152 15.51 -8.06 -7.43
CA GLN A 152 16.54 -7.08 -7.78
C GLN A 152 17.32 -7.48 -9.03
N GLY A 153 17.80 -6.47 -9.76
CA GLY A 153 18.75 -6.64 -10.87
C GLY A 153 18.19 -7.40 -12.08
N ALA A 154 19.04 -8.23 -12.69
CA ALA A 154 18.71 -8.96 -13.93
C ALA A 154 17.49 -9.89 -13.80
N SER A 155 17.15 -10.32 -12.58
CA SER A 155 16.00 -11.17 -12.28
C SER A 155 14.66 -10.53 -12.67
N LEU A 156 14.58 -9.19 -12.71
CA LEU A 156 13.40 -8.46 -13.18
C LEU A 156 13.06 -8.76 -14.65
N ILE A 157 14.07 -9.01 -15.50
CA ILE A 157 13.91 -9.19 -16.95
C ILE A 157 13.27 -10.56 -17.27
N PHE A 158 13.46 -11.54 -16.38
CA PHE A 158 13.03 -12.93 -16.59
C PHE A 158 11.81 -13.31 -15.77
N TYR A 159 11.22 -12.36 -15.04
CA TYR A 159 10.07 -12.65 -14.19
C TYR A 159 8.78 -12.66 -15.03
N SER A 160 8.09 -13.79 -15.02
CA SER A 160 6.96 -14.08 -15.92
C SER A 160 5.66 -14.45 -15.19
N GLU A 161 5.64 -14.42 -13.86
CA GLU A 161 4.43 -14.72 -13.10
C GLU A 161 3.44 -13.54 -13.14
N LYS A 162 2.17 -13.83 -12.84
CA LYS A 162 1.15 -12.79 -12.74
C LYS A 162 1.42 -11.90 -11.53
N CYS A 163 1.18 -10.61 -11.70
CA CYS A 163 1.37 -9.59 -10.68
C CYS A 163 0.07 -8.84 -10.38
N PHE A 164 -0.06 -8.41 -9.13
CA PHE A 164 -0.99 -7.39 -8.69
C PHE A 164 -0.24 -6.07 -8.56
N ASP A 165 -0.70 -5.04 -9.26
CA ASP A 165 -0.09 -3.71 -9.21
C ASP A 165 -0.80 -2.83 -8.18
N ALA A 166 -0.09 -2.49 -7.12
CA ALA A 166 -0.45 -1.48 -6.13
C ALA A 166 0.30 -0.18 -6.44
N ASN A 167 -0.25 0.62 -7.35
CA ASN A 167 0.30 1.94 -7.67
C ASN A 167 -0.03 2.93 -6.55
N ILE A 168 1.00 3.40 -5.87
CA ILE A 168 0.88 4.34 -4.76
C ILE A 168 1.15 5.72 -5.35
N LEU A 169 0.08 6.36 -5.84
CA LEU A 169 0.11 7.69 -6.44
C LEU A 169 1.15 7.78 -7.58
N TRP A 170 1.70 8.97 -7.83
CA TRP A 170 2.82 9.20 -8.73
C TRP A 170 4.20 8.99 -8.07
N ILE A 171 4.25 8.47 -6.83
CA ILE A 171 5.51 8.35 -6.08
C ILE A 171 6.18 6.98 -6.24
N LEU A 172 5.39 5.91 -6.29
CA LEU A 172 5.89 4.55 -6.19
C LEU A 172 4.91 3.56 -6.83
N ASN A 173 5.40 2.74 -7.75
CA ASN A 173 4.68 1.59 -8.25
C ASN A 173 5.18 0.35 -7.53
N ILE A 174 4.27 -0.46 -6.97
CA ILE A 174 4.61 -1.74 -6.36
C ILE A 174 3.87 -2.86 -7.08
N SER A 175 4.59 -3.86 -7.54
CA SER A 175 4.02 -5.07 -8.14
C SER A 175 4.29 -6.26 -7.22
N PHE A 176 3.23 -6.94 -6.78
CA PHE A 176 3.33 -8.19 -6.01
C PHE A 176 2.99 -9.37 -6.92
N CYS A 177 3.91 -10.31 -7.08
CA CYS A 177 3.77 -11.35 -8.07
C CYS A 177 3.83 -12.75 -7.47
N GLY A 178 3.04 -13.67 -8.02
CA GLY A 178 2.95 -15.06 -7.58
C GLY A 178 1.52 -15.60 -7.53
N GLU A 179 1.38 -16.91 -7.29
CA GLU A 179 0.09 -17.60 -7.36
C GLU A 179 -1.00 -17.00 -6.45
N THR A 180 -0.59 -16.40 -5.32
CA THR A 180 -1.50 -15.78 -4.34
C THR A 180 -2.32 -14.62 -4.92
N VAL A 181 -1.81 -13.96 -5.98
CA VAL A 181 -2.52 -12.85 -6.65
C VAL A 181 -3.22 -13.28 -7.93
N GLU A 182 -3.18 -14.56 -8.30
CA GLU A 182 -3.95 -15.09 -9.42
C GLU A 182 -5.45 -15.05 -9.14
N ALA A 183 -6.25 -14.96 -10.21
CA ALA A 183 -7.71 -14.85 -10.15
C ALA A 183 -8.38 -16.22 -10.01
#